data_AF-A0A364NNX4-F1
#
_entry.id   AF-A0A364NNX4-F1
#
_cell.length_a   1.000
_cell.length_b   1.000
_cell.length_c   1.000
_cell.angle_alpha   90.00
_cell.angle_beta   90.00
_cell.angle_gamma   90.00
#
_symmetry.space_group_name_H-M   'P 1'
#
loop_
_entity.id
_entity.type
_entity.pdbx_description
1 polymer ?
#
loop_
_entity_poly.entity_id
_entity_poly.type
_entity_poly.pdbx_seq_one_letter_code
_entity_poly.pdbx_strand_id
1 'polypeptide(L)'
;MKLPPEQTETACSKSDLTVAELARLNAENSVLRDENEALKRRVAWFEKQLFGEKSEKRPVDNPHQPSLLGEVQPMTEPEGEQVTITYQRGKAPKQRPDDCINDSGLRFNDQVPIKVISLSTPELEGPDADQFEVIGTKSTFRLAQRPSSYVVLQYDRPIIKRKGSEQPLPSPAP
;
A
#
# COMPACT_ATOMS: atom_id res chain seq x y z
N MET A 1 76.44 -62.72 -32.71
CA MET A 1 76.47 -61.27 -32.99
C MET A 1 75.20 -60.65 -32.42
N LYS A 2 75.39 -59.68 -31.51
CA LYS A 2 74.52 -58.56 -31.09
C LYS A 2 72.98 -58.73 -31.10
N LEU A 3 72.42 -58.72 -29.88
CA LEU A 3 71.09 -58.16 -29.59
C LEU A 3 71.03 -56.66 -29.94
N PRO A 4 69.85 -56.13 -30.32
CA PRO A 4 69.48 -54.74 -30.11
C PRO A 4 68.44 -54.58 -28.96
N PRO A 5 68.39 -53.42 -28.30
CA PRO A 5 67.70 -53.22 -27.02
C PRO A 5 66.23 -52.82 -27.15
N GLU A 6 65.48 -53.15 -26.09
CA GLU A 6 64.14 -52.63 -25.76
C GLU A 6 64.06 -51.11 -25.88
N GLN A 7 63.01 -50.62 -26.55
CA GLN A 7 62.52 -49.27 -26.37
C GLN A 7 61.18 -49.34 -25.62
N THR A 8 61.28 -49.39 -24.30
CA THR A 8 60.18 -49.08 -23.38
C THR A 8 60.47 -47.71 -22.79
N GLU A 9 59.84 -46.65 -23.30
CA GLU A 9 59.72 -45.35 -22.60
C GLU A 9 58.95 -44.41 -23.52
N THR A 10 57.80 -43.87 -23.07
CA THR A 10 57.16 -42.57 -23.45
C THR A 10 55.63 -42.55 -23.20
N ALA A 11 54.96 -43.67 -22.93
CA ALA A 11 53.50 -43.67 -22.70
C ALA A 11 53.04 -43.15 -21.31
N CYS A 12 53.88 -43.19 -20.28
CA CYS A 12 53.50 -42.83 -18.89
C CYS A 12 53.39 -41.31 -18.65
N SER A 13 54.15 -40.50 -19.39
CA SER A 13 54.33 -39.07 -19.07
C SER A 13 53.06 -38.23 -19.27
N LYS A 14 52.18 -38.57 -20.23
CA LYS A 14 50.94 -37.82 -20.48
C LYS A 14 49.85 -38.10 -19.43
N SER A 15 49.70 -39.35 -18.99
CA SER A 15 48.75 -39.71 -17.93
C SER A 15 49.15 -39.08 -16.60
N ASP A 16 50.44 -39.08 -16.28
CA ASP A 16 50.92 -38.54 -15.00
C ASP A 16 50.72 -37.02 -14.90
N LEU A 17 50.88 -36.30 -16.02
CA LEU A 17 50.57 -34.86 -16.10
C LEU A 17 49.07 -34.59 -15.90
N THR A 18 48.18 -35.40 -16.47
CA THR A 18 46.74 -35.25 -16.27
C THR A 18 46.31 -35.57 -14.83
N VAL A 19 46.95 -36.56 -14.19
CA VAL A 19 46.67 -36.91 -12.79
C VAL A 19 47.17 -35.81 -11.85
N ALA A 20 48.33 -35.24 -12.12
CA ALA A 20 48.86 -34.10 -11.37
C ALA A 20 47.98 -32.84 -11.51
N GLU A 21 47.47 -32.57 -12.71
CA GLU A 21 46.56 -31.45 -12.96
C GLU A 21 45.19 -31.66 -12.30
N LEU A 22 44.64 -32.88 -12.34
CA LEU A 22 43.43 -33.24 -11.61
C LEU A 22 43.60 -33.10 -10.10
N ALA A 23 44.75 -33.51 -9.56
CA ALA A 23 45.06 -33.34 -8.14
C ALA A 23 45.15 -31.84 -7.76
N ARG A 24 45.77 -31.02 -8.61
CA ARG A 24 45.85 -29.56 -8.42
C ARG A 24 44.47 -28.92 -8.45
N LEU A 25 43.66 -29.25 -9.45
CA LEU A 25 42.29 -28.76 -9.59
C LEU A 25 41.42 -29.19 -8.40
N ASN A 26 41.61 -30.39 -7.87
CA ASN A 26 40.85 -30.85 -6.72
C ASN A 26 41.26 -30.11 -5.43
N ALA A 27 42.56 -29.83 -5.25
CA ALA A 27 43.06 -29.02 -4.15
C ALA A 27 42.58 -27.56 -4.22
N GLU A 28 42.57 -26.97 -5.41
CA GLU A 28 42.01 -25.63 -5.62
C GLU A 28 40.50 -25.59 -5.32
N ASN A 29 39.77 -26.59 -5.80
CA ASN A 29 38.34 -26.72 -5.51
C ASN A 29 38.04 -26.93 -4.02
N SER A 30 38.90 -27.59 -3.24
CA SER A 30 38.69 -27.69 -1.79
C SER A 30 38.87 -26.33 -1.11
N VAL A 31 39.92 -25.58 -1.47
CA VAL A 31 40.17 -24.24 -0.92
C VAL A 31 39.01 -23.28 -1.24
N LEU A 32 38.55 -23.27 -2.50
CA LEU A 32 37.43 -22.42 -2.91
C LEU A 32 36.13 -22.78 -2.19
N ARG A 33 35.89 -24.06 -1.86
CA ARG A 33 34.73 -24.47 -1.08
C ARG A 33 34.82 -23.98 0.36
N ASP A 34 35.97 -24.14 0.98
CA ASP A 34 36.21 -23.68 2.35
C ASP A 34 36.02 -22.16 2.49
N GLU A 35 36.54 -21.39 1.52
CA GLU A 35 36.33 -19.94 1.45
C GLU A 35 34.86 -19.57 1.26
N ASN A 36 34.15 -20.26 0.37
CA ASN A 36 32.72 -20.05 0.17
C ASN A 36 31.91 -20.33 1.44
N GLU A 37 32.26 -21.38 2.19
CA GLU A 37 31.60 -21.66 3.47
C GLU A 37 31.90 -20.61 4.53
N ALA A 38 33.14 -20.12 4.61
CA ALA A 38 33.52 -19.04 5.51
C ALA A 38 32.76 -17.74 5.19
N LEU A 39 32.65 -17.40 3.90
CA LEU A 39 31.89 -16.24 3.44
C LEU A 39 30.40 -16.37 3.74
N LYS A 40 29.80 -17.53 3.47
CA LYS A 40 28.39 -17.81 3.80
C LYS A 40 28.12 -17.67 5.30
N ARG A 41 29.01 -18.19 6.15
CA ARG A 41 28.91 -18.04 7.60
C ARG A 41 28.97 -16.56 8.04
N ARG A 42 29.86 -15.76 7.44
CA ARG A 42 29.98 -14.33 7.71
C ARG A 42 28.72 -13.55 7.29
N VAL A 43 28.15 -13.86 6.13
CA VAL A 43 26.90 -13.26 5.65
C VAL A 43 25.75 -13.61 6.58
N ALA A 44 25.57 -14.89 6.92
CA ALA A 44 24.53 -15.32 7.84
C ALA A 44 24.66 -14.67 9.24
N TRP A 45 25.90 -14.45 9.70
CA TRP A 45 26.15 -13.70 10.94
C TRP A 45 25.69 -12.24 10.82
N PHE A 46 26.03 -11.54 9.74
CA PHE A 46 25.58 -10.16 9.50
C PHE A 46 24.06 -10.07 9.34
N GLU A 47 23.44 -10.99 8.61
CA GLU A 47 21.99 -11.05 8.46
C GLU A 47 21.30 -11.23 9.81
N LYS A 48 21.81 -12.10 10.68
CA LYS A 48 21.29 -12.28 12.04
C LYS A 48 21.46 -11.02 12.90
N GLN A 49 22.55 -10.26 12.73
CA GLN A 49 22.77 -8.99 13.45
C GLN A 49 21.84 -7.88 12.96
N LEU A 50 21.66 -7.73 11.65
CA LEU A 50 20.84 -6.66 11.05
C LEU A 50 19.34 -6.93 11.17
N PHE A 51 18.92 -8.17 10.94
CA PHE A 51 17.49 -8.53 10.87
C PHE A 51 16.98 -9.26 12.11
N GLY A 52 17.86 -9.71 13.02
CA GLY A 52 17.46 -10.51 14.18
C GLY A 52 17.01 -11.93 13.82
N GLU A 53 16.55 -12.71 14.82
CA GLU A 53 16.04 -14.08 14.60
C GLU A 53 14.65 -14.13 13.95
N LYS A 54 13.94 -13.02 13.96
CA LYS A 54 12.67 -12.81 13.28
C LYS A 54 12.83 -11.52 12.51
N SER A 55 12.53 -11.52 11.22
CA SER A 55 12.70 -10.40 10.27
C SER A 55 11.79 -9.19 10.56
N GLU A 56 11.43 -9.00 11.83
CA GLU A 56 10.72 -7.85 12.35
C GLU A 56 11.70 -6.68 12.27
N LYS A 57 11.40 -5.71 11.40
CA LYS A 57 12.21 -4.51 11.24
C LYS A 57 12.40 -3.84 12.60
N ARG A 58 13.53 -4.06 13.25
CA ARG A 58 13.92 -3.29 14.43
C ARG A 58 14.32 -1.91 13.93
N PRO A 59 13.77 -0.82 14.48
CA PRO A 59 14.42 0.48 14.33
C PRO A 59 15.79 0.33 14.99
N VAL A 60 16.83 0.23 14.17
CA VAL A 60 18.21 0.28 14.67
C VAL A 60 18.42 1.71 15.14
N ASP A 61 18.49 1.89 16.45
CA ASP A 61 18.91 3.16 17.04
C ASP A 61 20.42 3.30 16.80
N ASN A 62 20.77 3.94 15.68
CA ASN A 62 22.14 4.24 15.33
C ASN A 62 22.44 5.68 15.75
N PRO A 63 23.32 5.91 16.75
CA PRO A 63 23.59 7.24 17.27
C PRO A 63 24.21 8.20 16.24
N HIS A 64 24.69 7.68 15.10
CA HIS A 64 25.24 8.47 14.00
C HIS A 64 24.28 8.65 12.82
N GLN A 65 23.09 8.05 12.85
CA GLN A 65 22.11 8.18 11.78
C GLN A 65 20.85 8.89 12.31
N PRO A 66 20.60 10.15 11.92
CA PRO A 66 19.34 10.79 12.27
C PRO A 66 18.17 10.02 11.65
N SER A 67 17.08 9.84 12.41
CA SER A 67 15.87 9.17 11.95
C SER A 67 15.37 9.80 10.64
N LEU A 68 15.41 9.02 9.55
CA LEU A 68 14.98 9.47 8.21
C LEU A 68 13.50 9.86 8.16
N LEU A 69 12.70 9.42 9.13
CA LEU A 69 11.27 9.69 9.23
C LEU A 69 10.94 10.79 10.26
N GLY A 70 11.95 11.53 10.73
CA GLY A 70 11.81 12.53 11.79
C GLY A 70 11.79 11.92 13.19
N GLU A 71 12.04 12.74 14.21
CA GLU A 71 11.81 12.38 15.61
C GLU A 71 10.35 12.00 15.78
N VAL A 72 10.11 10.79 16.29
CA VAL A 72 8.76 10.36 16.70
C VAL A 72 8.40 11.23 17.89
N GLN A 73 7.63 12.29 17.64
CA GLN A 73 7.09 13.09 18.72
C GLN A 73 6.28 12.16 19.64
N PRO A 74 6.43 12.27 20.98
CA PRO A 74 5.60 11.53 21.89
C PRO A 74 4.15 11.82 21.52
N MET A 75 3.39 10.77 21.21
CA MET A 75 1.98 10.89 20.90
C MET A 75 1.30 11.57 22.08
N THR A 76 0.86 12.81 21.89
CA THR A 76 -0.05 13.47 22.82
C THR A 76 -1.24 12.53 23.00
N GLU A 77 -1.49 12.07 24.22
CA GLU A 77 -2.67 11.28 24.52
C GLU A 77 -3.89 12.05 24.02
N PRO A 78 -4.75 11.45 23.18
CA PRO A 78 -5.94 12.13 22.72
C PRO A 78 -6.83 12.37 23.93
N GLU A 79 -6.93 13.64 24.34
CA GLU A 79 -7.80 14.09 25.42
C GLU A 79 -9.25 13.96 24.97
N GLY A 80 -9.83 12.78 25.19
CA GLY A 80 -11.20 12.47 24.83
C GLY A 80 -11.58 11.03 25.14
N GLU A 81 -12.78 10.84 25.67
CA GLU A 81 -13.36 9.51 25.88
C GLU A 81 -13.44 8.77 24.54
N GLN A 82 -12.72 7.66 24.42
CA GLN A 82 -12.77 6.80 23.23
C GLN A 82 -14.14 6.12 23.17
N VAL A 83 -15.06 6.70 22.38
CA VAL A 83 -16.35 6.05 22.09
C VAL A 83 -16.11 4.86 21.18
N THR A 84 -16.29 3.65 21.70
CA THR A 84 -16.22 2.42 20.91
C THR A 84 -17.52 2.27 20.11
N ILE A 85 -17.46 2.55 18.81
CA ILE A 85 -18.60 2.37 17.89
C ILE A 85 -18.54 0.97 17.27
N THR A 86 -19.36 0.04 17.76
CA THR A 86 -19.55 -1.29 17.16
C THR A 86 -20.48 -1.22 15.95
N TYR A 87 -20.02 -1.69 14.79
CA TYR A 87 -20.84 -1.85 13.59
C TYR A 87 -20.76 -3.28 13.05
N GLN A 88 -21.85 -3.75 12.45
CA GLN A 88 -21.90 -5.04 11.75
C GLN A 88 -21.28 -4.88 10.36
N ARG A 89 -20.30 -5.71 10.01
CA ARG A 89 -19.66 -5.70 8.69
C ARG A 89 -20.40 -6.66 7.75
N GLY A 90 -20.97 -6.12 6.68
CA GLY A 90 -21.51 -6.95 5.59
C GLY A 90 -20.40 -7.72 4.87
N LYS A 91 -20.69 -8.93 4.38
CA LYS A 91 -19.81 -9.63 3.44
C LYS A 91 -19.96 -8.98 2.07
N ALA A 92 -19.05 -8.08 1.72
CA ALA A 92 -18.97 -7.58 0.35
C ALA A 92 -18.67 -8.77 -0.59
N PRO A 93 -19.33 -8.84 -1.76
CA PRO A 93 -19.03 -9.88 -2.74
C PRO A 93 -17.55 -9.79 -3.13
N LYS A 94 -16.83 -10.92 -3.03
CA LYS A 94 -15.41 -11.00 -3.41
C LYS A 94 -15.21 -10.83 -4.92
N GLN A 95 -16.24 -11.12 -5.71
CA GLN A 95 -16.25 -10.97 -7.16
C GLN A 95 -16.64 -9.54 -7.51
N ARG A 96 -15.75 -8.84 -8.21
CA ARG A 96 -16.04 -7.49 -8.71
C ARG A 96 -16.96 -7.63 -9.93
N PRO A 97 -17.98 -6.76 -10.07
CA PRO A 97 -18.79 -6.71 -11.28
C PRO A 97 -17.94 -6.25 -12.46
N ASP A 98 -18.29 -6.68 -13.68
CA ASP A 98 -17.55 -6.35 -14.91
C ASP A 98 -17.51 -4.84 -15.20
N ASP A 99 -18.47 -4.08 -14.65
CA ASP A 99 -18.55 -2.61 -14.73
C ASP A 99 -17.60 -1.89 -13.75
N CYS A 100 -16.89 -2.63 -12.89
CA CYS A 100 -15.91 -2.09 -11.94
C CYS A 100 -14.53 -1.91 -12.61
N ILE A 101 -14.47 -1.18 -13.72
CA ILE A 101 -13.24 -0.92 -14.47
C ILE A 101 -12.43 0.21 -13.80
N ASN A 102 -11.15 -0.06 -13.57
CA ASN A 102 -10.20 0.93 -13.08
C ASN A 102 -9.27 1.37 -14.20
N ASP A 103 -9.19 2.70 -14.34
CA ASP A 103 -8.06 3.58 -14.73
C ASP A 103 -8.62 4.96 -15.15
N SER A 104 -9.95 5.06 -15.38
CA SER A 104 -10.68 6.34 -15.51
C SER A 104 -12.14 6.29 -15.03
N GLY A 105 -12.62 5.16 -14.49
CA GLY A 105 -14.02 4.95 -14.10
C GLY A 105 -14.32 5.11 -12.60
N LEU A 106 -15.59 5.44 -12.27
CA LEU A 106 -16.10 5.57 -10.91
C LEU A 106 -16.24 4.19 -10.26
N ARG A 107 -15.57 3.93 -9.13
CA ARG A 107 -15.61 2.64 -8.40
C ARG A 107 -16.89 2.40 -7.59
N PHE A 108 -17.94 3.15 -7.87
CA PHE A 108 -19.21 3.11 -7.16
C PHE A 108 -20.30 2.69 -8.15
N ASN A 109 -21.10 1.72 -7.75
CA ASN A 109 -22.31 1.32 -8.46
C ASN A 109 -23.54 1.99 -7.84
N ASP A 110 -24.71 1.85 -8.48
CA ASP A 110 -25.99 2.38 -7.98
C ASP A 110 -26.44 1.78 -6.64
N GLN A 111 -25.70 0.79 -6.12
CA GLN A 111 -25.93 0.18 -4.80
C GLN A 111 -25.33 1.02 -3.66
N VAL A 112 -24.55 2.06 -3.95
CA VAL A 112 -24.02 2.92 -2.89
C VAL A 112 -25.18 3.66 -2.21
N PRO A 113 -25.30 3.56 -0.88
CA PRO A 113 -26.39 4.19 -0.16
C PRO A 113 -26.33 5.71 -0.30
N ILE A 114 -27.47 6.30 -0.64
CA ILE A 114 -27.67 7.75 -0.73
C ILE A 114 -28.45 8.20 0.51
N LYS A 115 -27.93 9.19 1.23
CA LYS A 115 -28.64 9.87 2.32
C LYS A 115 -29.09 11.24 1.85
N VAL A 116 -30.40 11.39 1.70
CA VAL A 116 -31.04 12.66 1.34
C VAL A 116 -31.10 13.57 2.57
N ILE A 117 -30.62 14.79 2.44
CA ILE A 117 -30.64 15.85 3.43
C ILE A 117 -31.33 17.05 2.79
N SER A 118 -32.58 17.28 3.19
CA SER A 118 -33.34 18.45 2.76
C SER A 118 -32.89 19.67 3.57
N LEU A 119 -32.34 20.67 2.88
CA LEU A 119 -31.94 21.94 3.48
C LEU A 119 -33.13 22.90 3.41
N SER A 120 -33.61 23.38 4.55
CA SER A 120 -34.57 24.49 4.58
C SER A 120 -33.83 25.82 4.37
N THR A 121 -34.50 26.77 3.73
CA THR A 121 -33.99 28.14 3.55
C THR A 121 -34.56 29.03 4.66
N PRO A 122 -33.73 29.87 5.31
CA PRO A 122 -34.17 30.73 6.41
C PRO A 122 -35.26 31.73 5.97
N GLU A 123 -35.30 32.10 4.70
CA GLU A 123 -36.30 33.00 4.13
C GLU A 123 -37.71 32.39 4.04
N LEU A 124 -37.83 31.04 4.04
CA LEU A 124 -39.13 30.34 4.09
C LEU A 124 -39.61 30.09 5.53
N GLU A 125 -38.72 30.16 6.51
CA GLU A 125 -39.07 29.98 7.93
C GLU A 125 -39.25 31.32 8.66
N GLY A 126 -38.96 32.43 7.99
CA GLY A 126 -39.09 33.78 8.52
C GLY A 126 -40.52 34.33 8.52
N PRO A 127 -40.73 35.52 9.12
CA PRO A 127 -42.04 36.18 9.19
C PRO A 127 -42.61 36.58 7.82
N ASP A 128 -41.75 36.69 6.81
CA ASP A 128 -42.11 37.02 5.42
C ASP A 128 -42.26 35.78 4.52
N ALA A 129 -42.39 34.57 5.08
CA ALA A 129 -42.48 33.32 4.33
C ALA A 129 -43.54 33.35 3.21
N ASP A 130 -44.67 34.01 3.46
CA ASP A 130 -45.76 34.17 2.48
C ASP A 130 -45.37 34.97 1.23
N GLN A 131 -44.28 35.72 1.28
CA GLN A 131 -43.78 36.53 0.17
C GLN A 131 -42.87 35.74 -0.77
N PHE A 132 -42.53 34.49 -0.47
CA PHE A 132 -41.61 33.68 -1.27
C PHE A 132 -42.30 32.43 -1.82
N GLU A 133 -41.88 32.02 -3.02
CA GLU A 133 -42.34 30.80 -3.69
C GLU A 133 -41.14 29.95 -4.09
N VAL A 134 -41.26 28.63 -3.91
CA VAL A 134 -40.26 27.65 -4.37
C VAL A 134 -40.44 27.43 -5.86
N ILE A 135 -39.42 27.75 -6.65
CA ILE A 135 -39.43 27.58 -8.12
C ILE A 135 -38.89 26.21 -8.52
N GLY A 136 -37.98 25.66 -7.72
CA GLY A 136 -37.35 24.38 -7.99
C GLY A 136 -36.41 23.94 -6.89
N THR A 137 -35.80 22.79 -7.07
CA THR A 137 -34.85 22.20 -6.13
C THR A 137 -33.54 21.94 -6.84
N LYS A 138 -32.42 22.31 -6.22
CA LYS A 138 -31.09 21.99 -6.72
C LYS A 138 -30.45 20.96 -5.80
N SER A 139 -29.99 19.86 -6.37
CA SER A 139 -29.36 18.78 -5.62
C SER A 139 -27.84 18.85 -5.77
N THR A 140 -27.12 18.78 -4.66
CA THR A 140 -25.66 18.68 -4.62
C THR A 140 -25.25 17.36 -3.99
N PHE A 141 -24.34 16.62 -4.63
CA PHE A 141 -23.88 15.32 -4.13
C PHE A 141 -22.48 15.44 -3.51
N ARG A 142 -22.30 14.84 -2.34
CA ARG A 142 -20.99 14.76 -1.65
C ARG A 142 -20.72 13.32 -1.22
N LEU A 143 -19.47 12.89 -1.31
CA LEU A 143 -19.05 11.57 -0.85
C LEU A 143 -18.63 11.65 0.63
N ALA A 144 -19.26 10.87 1.50
CA ALA A 144 -18.90 10.75 2.91
C ALA A 144 -18.31 9.36 3.19
N GLN A 145 -17.20 9.33 3.91
CA GLN A 145 -16.54 8.11 4.34
C GLN A 145 -17.06 7.69 5.71
N ARG A 146 -17.45 6.41 5.84
CA ARG A 146 -17.70 5.74 7.13
C ARG A 146 -16.61 4.70 7.38
N PRO A 147 -16.42 4.25 8.63
CA PRO A 147 -15.36 3.29 8.99
C PRO A 147 -15.34 1.98 8.17
N SER A 148 -16.43 1.62 7.48
CA SER A 148 -16.47 0.43 6.62
C SER A 148 -17.29 0.59 5.34
N SER A 149 -17.70 1.80 4.98
CA SER A 149 -18.49 2.03 3.78
C SER A 149 -18.39 3.48 3.30
N TYR A 150 -18.80 3.73 2.06
CA TYR A 150 -19.05 5.08 1.57
C TYR A 150 -20.55 5.34 1.52
N VAL A 151 -20.95 6.59 1.72
CA VAL A 151 -22.33 7.05 1.58
C VAL A 151 -22.31 8.33 0.76
N VAL A 152 -23.19 8.43 -0.22
CA VAL A 152 -23.40 9.68 -0.96
C VAL A 152 -24.40 10.51 -0.18
N LEU A 153 -24.04 11.73 0.20
CA LEU A 153 -24.93 12.72 0.78
C LEU A 153 -25.53 13.54 -0.35
N GLN A 154 -26.85 13.48 -0.51
CA GLN A 154 -27.60 14.33 -1.43
C GLN A 154 -28.18 15.50 -0.64
N TYR A 155 -27.72 16.70 -0.93
CA TYR A 155 -28.24 17.93 -0.35
C TYR A 155 -29.26 18.55 -1.30
N ASP A 156 -30.53 18.52 -0.90
CA ASP A 156 -31.61 19.12 -1.68
C ASP A 156 -31.92 20.51 -1.11
N ARG A 157 -31.70 21.54 -1.93
CA ARG A 157 -31.96 22.94 -1.56
C ARG A 157 -33.07 23.54 -2.41
N PRO A 158 -34.08 24.20 -1.80
CA PRO A 158 -35.09 24.93 -2.55
C PRO A 158 -34.50 26.22 -3.12
N ILE A 159 -34.81 26.49 -4.38
CA ILE A 159 -34.57 27.78 -5.04
C ILE A 159 -35.85 28.58 -4.90
N ILE A 160 -35.73 29.74 -4.26
CA ILE A 160 -36.84 30.63 -3.95
C ILE A 160 -36.80 31.90 -4.80
N LYS A 161 -37.98 32.40 -5.17
CA LYS A 161 -38.20 33.76 -5.67
C LYS A 161 -39.12 34.49 -4.72
N ARG A 162 -39.03 35.82 -4.71
CA ARG A 162 -40.05 36.66 -4.10
C ARG A 162 -41.25 36.79 -5.05
N LYS A 163 -42.47 36.74 -4.52
CA LYS A 163 -43.73 36.98 -5.27
C LYS A 163 -43.66 38.37 -5.90
N GLY A 164 -43.78 38.44 -7.23
CA GLY A 164 -43.65 39.67 -8.01
C GLY A 164 -42.25 39.95 -8.59
N SER A 165 -41.23 39.16 -8.25
CA SER A 165 -39.91 39.21 -8.91
C SER A 165 -39.67 37.95 -9.74
N GLU A 166 -39.14 38.10 -10.95
CA GLU A 166 -38.70 36.96 -11.79
C GLU A 166 -37.28 36.47 -11.46
N GLN A 167 -36.55 37.21 -10.61
CA GLN A 167 -35.16 36.87 -10.30
C GLN A 167 -35.08 35.86 -9.14
N PRO A 168 -34.40 34.71 -9.33
CA PRO A 168 -34.17 33.76 -8.26
C PRO A 168 -33.13 34.31 -7.27
N LEU A 169 -33.32 34.04 -5.98
CA LEU A 169 -32.37 34.46 -4.96
C LEU A 169 -31.14 33.55 -4.91
N PRO A 170 -29.93 34.11 -4.65
CA PRO A 170 -28.70 33.34 -4.61
C PRO A 170 -28.72 32.42 -3.39
N SER A 171 -28.87 31.12 -3.63
CA SER A 171 -28.72 30.10 -2.59
C SER A 171 -27.28 29.55 -2.63
N PRO A 172 -26.45 29.79 -1.58
CA PRO A 172 -25.07 29.32 -1.53
C PRO A 172 -25.00 27.79 -1.44
N ALA A 173 -23.96 27.20 -2.02
CA ALA A 173 -23.74 25.75 -1.96
C ALA A 173 -23.07 25.35 -0.63
N PRO A 174 -23.43 24.20 -0.04
CA PRO A 174 -22.79 23.66 1.17
C PRO A 174 -21.40 23.08 0.89
#